data_AF-A0A937AZ78-F1
#
_entry.id   AF-A0A937AZ78-F1
#
_cell.length_a   1.000
_cell.length_b   1.000
_cell.length_c   1.000
_cell.angle_alpha   90.00
_cell.angle_beta   90.00
_cell.angle_gamma   90.00
#
_symmetry.space_group_name_H-M   'P 1'
#
loop_
_entity.id
_entity.type
_entity.pdbx_description
1 polymer ?
#
loop_
_entity_poly.entity_id
_entity_poly.type
_entity_poly.pdbx_seq_one_letter_code
_entity_poly.pdbx_strand_id
1 'polypeptide(L)'
;MLRHLSAFFTACLFAVAAHAQSYEWTHGPYPVKAVVTGGQQNTAKAGFDEFVVDLDREEEAMAGAANYRRGFWQLSERGTNPIAYAVIRPDTFPKFGSAEGYALSYLTAIRLDSIDLLLAHKKLSSGNDTIIIEFSNTDASWHPLSTVFEADTLITSTRFFTSNTLDTAYTLRLYPAIWYTGIVPVAIRIRFLAPQQDTLLLAAGFSFNGSCGINEKPNLTPFYPNSYAYYKDFNDLLPTTAGGNIYTECDGVAGQDSTADGFSPIQNWCATMYFRANTLGLDPGAAAQKFTVYPNPTAESVRIKSAEALEYWHLLSSEGRLLRSGKQADIDLQAFPPGIYFLQLKSIHTFDTIKITKY
;
A
#
# COMPACT_ATOMS: atom_id res chain seq x y z
N MET A 1 47.44 -25.99 24.49
CA MET A 1 47.03 -24.80 25.28
C MET A 1 46.59 -23.63 24.39
N LEU A 2 47.36 -23.19 23.39
CA LEU A 2 46.97 -22.07 22.51
C LEU A 2 45.66 -22.27 21.70
N ARG A 3 45.33 -23.50 21.29
CA ARG A 3 44.10 -23.77 20.51
C ARG A 3 42.80 -23.58 21.30
N HIS A 4 42.82 -23.73 22.62
CA HIS A 4 41.64 -23.51 23.46
C HIS A 4 41.46 -22.03 23.82
N LEU A 5 42.54 -21.25 23.85
CA LEU A 5 42.47 -19.80 24.09
C LEU A 5 41.80 -19.07 22.92
N SER A 6 42.09 -19.49 21.67
CA SER A 6 41.49 -18.92 20.47
C SER A 6 39.98 -19.16 20.40
N ALA A 7 39.52 -20.38 20.69
CA ALA A 7 38.08 -20.69 20.68
C ALA A 7 37.31 -19.91 21.76
N PHE A 8 37.91 -19.73 22.94
CA PHE A 8 37.32 -18.95 24.02
C PHE A 8 37.24 -17.45 23.69
N PHE A 9 38.30 -16.88 23.10
CA PHE A 9 38.29 -15.48 22.69
C PHE A 9 37.28 -15.18 21.58
N THR A 10 37.16 -16.08 20.59
CA THR A 10 36.15 -15.95 19.52
C THR A 10 34.74 -16.08 20.09
N ALA A 11 34.49 -17.02 21.01
CA ALA A 11 33.18 -17.16 21.67
C ALA A 11 32.81 -15.92 22.52
N CYS A 12 33.76 -15.34 23.25
CA CYS A 12 33.54 -14.10 24.00
C CYS A 12 33.28 -12.90 23.08
N LEU A 13 33.94 -12.79 21.93
CA LEU A 13 33.69 -11.73 20.95
C LEU A 13 32.28 -11.84 20.34
N PHE A 14 31.78 -13.04 20.06
CA PHE A 14 30.39 -13.25 19.63
C PHE A 14 29.38 -12.94 20.74
N ALA A 15 29.66 -13.33 21.98
CA ALA A 15 28.79 -13.03 23.11
C ALA A 15 28.71 -11.52 23.41
N VAL A 16 29.82 -10.78 23.28
CA VAL A 16 29.83 -9.32 23.47
C VAL A 16 29.15 -8.60 22.30
N ALA A 17 29.27 -9.10 21.06
CA ALA A 17 28.55 -8.57 19.92
C ALA A 17 27.03 -8.80 20.02
N ALA A 18 26.60 -9.96 20.54
CA ALA A 18 25.18 -10.24 20.82
C ALA A 18 24.65 -9.41 22.00
N HIS A 19 25.45 -9.22 23.06
CA HIS A 19 25.07 -8.42 24.24
C HIS A 19 24.99 -6.92 23.94
N ALA A 20 25.70 -6.42 22.94
CA ALA A 20 25.62 -5.02 22.53
C ALA A 20 24.33 -4.68 21.73
N GLN A 21 23.55 -5.69 21.29
CA GLN A 21 22.33 -5.49 20.49
C GLN A 21 21.03 -5.46 21.32
N SER A 22 21.06 -5.80 22.61
CA SER A 22 19.90 -5.69 23.49
C SER A 22 20.02 -4.46 24.40
N TYR A 23 20.06 -3.27 23.81
CA TYR A 23 19.82 -2.06 24.60
C TYR A 23 18.32 -2.07 24.96
N GLU A 24 18.00 -2.16 26.25
CA GLU A 24 16.63 -1.93 26.74
C GLU A 24 16.13 -0.62 26.14
N TRP A 25 15.03 -0.69 25.40
CA TRP A 25 14.36 0.48 24.86
C TRP A 25 13.84 1.35 26.00
N THR A 26 14.63 2.32 26.45
CA THR A 26 14.21 3.29 27.48
C THR A 26 13.20 4.33 26.95
N HIS A 27 12.94 4.33 25.65
CA HIS A 27 11.87 5.11 25.05
C HIS A 27 10.65 4.20 24.85
N GLY A 28 9.86 4.04 25.90
CA GLY A 28 8.53 3.46 25.76
C GLY A 28 7.74 4.22 24.67
N PRO A 29 6.86 3.55 23.91
CA PRO A 29 6.03 4.23 22.93
C PRO A 29 5.35 5.43 23.59
N TYR A 30 5.35 6.59 22.92
CA TYR A 30 4.51 7.70 23.38
C TYR A 30 3.08 7.20 23.55
N PRO A 31 2.36 7.61 24.61
CA PRO A 31 1.08 7.02 25.00
C PRO A 31 0.18 6.81 23.79
N VAL A 32 -0.05 5.53 23.49
CA VAL A 32 -0.81 5.03 22.35
C VAL A 32 -2.23 5.55 22.46
N LYS A 33 -2.61 6.46 21.57
CA LYS A 33 -4.00 6.89 21.43
C LYS A 33 -4.62 6.07 20.31
N ALA A 34 -5.76 5.43 20.59
CA ALA A 34 -6.55 4.78 19.57
C ALA A 34 -6.89 5.82 18.48
N VAL A 35 -6.33 5.65 17.29
CA VAL A 35 -6.71 6.44 16.12
C VAL A 35 -7.98 5.83 15.57
N VAL A 36 -9.08 6.57 15.63
CA VAL A 36 -10.35 6.19 14.99
C VAL A 36 -10.21 6.53 13.52
N THR A 37 -9.89 5.55 12.68
CA THR A 37 -9.95 5.71 11.23
C THR A 37 -11.42 5.67 10.80
N GLY A 38 -11.88 6.73 10.14
CA GLY A 38 -13.21 6.77 9.55
C GLY A 38 -13.30 5.70 8.47
N GLY A 39 -14.23 4.76 8.61
CA GLY A 39 -14.41 3.67 7.66
C GLY A 39 -14.69 4.19 6.25
N GLN A 40 -13.69 4.15 5.38
CA GLN A 40 -13.90 4.28 3.94
C GLN A 40 -14.37 2.91 3.42
N GLN A 41 -15.51 2.90 2.73
CA GLN A 41 -15.94 1.77 1.93
C GLN A 41 -15.35 1.92 0.52
N ASN A 42 -14.71 0.86 0.03
CA ASN A 42 -14.25 0.75 -1.34
C ASN A 42 -15.47 0.82 -2.27
N THR A 43 -15.73 2.01 -2.83
CA THR A 43 -16.72 2.17 -3.89
C THR A 43 -15.96 2.21 -5.21
N ALA A 44 -16.00 1.11 -5.95
CA ALA A 44 -15.42 1.03 -7.27
C ALA A 44 -16.03 2.13 -8.16
N LYS A 45 -15.21 3.08 -8.61
CA LYS A 45 -15.62 4.06 -9.63
C LYS A 45 -15.52 3.40 -11.00
N ALA A 46 -16.63 3.34 -11.72
CA ALA A 46 -16.70 2.79 -13.06
C ALA A 46 -15.73 3.50 -14.03
N GLY A 47 -14.77 2.77 -14.58
CA GLY A 47 -13.90 3.22 -15.69
C GLY A 47 -12.42 2.89 -15.53
N PHE A 48 -11.97 2.70 -14.29
CA PHE A 48 -10.67 2.11 -13.95
C PHE A 48 -10.90 1.16 -12.79
N ASP A 49 -10.21 0.03 -12.76
CA ASP A 49 -10.16 -0.81 -11.55
C ASP A 49 -9.26 -0.07 -10.54
N GLU A 50 -9.87 0.93 -9.89
CA GLU A 50 -9.32 1.61 -8.72
C GLU A 50 -9.47 0.66 -7.54
N PHE A 51 -8.36 0.36 -6.89
CA PHE A 51 -8.38 -0.40 -5.64
C PHE A 51 -7.49 0.25 -4.59
N VAL A 52 -7.86 0.01 -3.34
CA VAL A 52 -7.25 0.63 -2.18
C VAL A 52 -6.59 -0.46 -1.35
N VAL A 53 -5.32 -0.25 -1.02
CA VAL A 53 -4.58 -1.11 -0.10
C VAL A 53 -4.40 -0.34 1.19
N ASP A 54 -5.06 -0.78 2.24
CA ASP A 54 -4.92 -0.24 3.60
C ASP A 54 -4.08 -1.24 4.41
N LEU A 55 -2.81 -0.90 4.63
CA LEU A 55 -1.83 -1.87 5.16
C LEU A 55 -2.12 -2.26 6.61
N ASP A 56 -2.59 -1.34 7.45
CA ASP A 56 -2.81 -1.63 8.86
C ASP A 56 -4.22 -2.14 9.16
N ARG A 57 -5.22 -1.79 8.35
CA ARG A 57 -6.61 -2.23 8.55
C ARG A 57 -6.80 -3.73 8.37
N GLU A 58 -6.06 -4.34 7.45
CA GLU A 58 -6.17 -5.76 7.17
C GLU A 58 -5.62 -6.60 8.33
N GLU A 59 -4.54 -6.15 8.95
CA GLU A 59 -4.04 -6.75 10.18
C GLU A 59 -4.96 -6.52 11.36
N GLU A 60 -5.54 -5.32 11.48
CA GLU A 60 -6.56 -5.05 12.50
C GLU A 60 -7.77 -5.97 12.34
N ALA A 61 -8.21 -6.23 11.10
CA ALA A 61 -9.32 -7.13 10.82
C ALA A 61 -8.99 -8.58 11.23
N MET A 62 -7.76 -9.03 10.98
CA MET A 62 -7.30 -10.38 11.36
C MET A 62 -7.10 -10.54 12.87
N ALA A 63 -6.51 -9.55 13.53
CA ALA A 63 -6.28 -9.58 14.97
C ALA A 63 -7.56 -9.32 15.78
N GLY A 64 -8.49 -8.55 15.19
CA GLY A 64 -9.61 -7.92 15.86
C GLY A 64 -9.19 -6.59 16.50
N ALA A 65 -10.05 -5.57 16.41
CA ALA A 65 -9.76 -4.22 16.90
C ALA A 65 -9.33 -4.17 18.40
N ALA A 66 -9.82 -5.10 19.24
CA ALA A 66 -9.41 -5.19 20.63
C ALA A 66 -7.94 -5.64 20.82
N ASN A 67 -7.41 -6.40 19.86
CA ASN A 67 -6.07 -7.00 19.87
C ASN A 67 -5.09 -6.35 18.89
N TYR A 68 -5.47 -5.21 18.30
CA TYR A 68 -4.60 -4.42 17.44
C TYR A 68 -4.26 -3.09 18.12
N ARG A 69 -3.03 -2.64 17.98
CA ARG A 69 -2.52 -1.40 18.58
C ARG A 69 -1.89 -0.55 17.51
N ARG A 70 -2.09 0.76 17.63
CA ARG A 70 -1.46 1.78 16.78
C ARG A 70 -0.66 2.73 17.65
N GLY A 71 0.62 2.89 17.37
CA GLY A 71 1.50 3.82 18.08
C GLY A 71 2.02 4.92 17.15
N PHE A 72 2.84 5.81 17.69
CA PHE A 72 3.62 6.76 16.91
C PHE A 72 5.11 6.52 17.15
N TRP A 73 5.88 6.34 16.08
CA TRP A 73 7.31 6.13 16.10
C TRP A 73 8.03 7.35 15.55
N GLN A 74 8.99 7.85 16.33
CA GLN A 74 9.69 9.08 16.02
C GLN A 74 10.74 8.85 14.94
N LEU A 75 10.72 9.66 13.87
CA LEU A 75 11.77 9.72 12.86
C LEU A 75 12.59 10.99 13.01
N SER A 76 13.90 10.86 12.91
CA SER A 76 14.80 11.99 12.71
C SER A 76 16.14 11.51 12.19
N GLU A 77 16.61 12.08 11.08
CA GLU A 77 17.95 11.77 10.58
C GLU A 77 19.06 12.45 11.41
N ARG A 78 18.78 13.63 11.99
CA ARG A 78 19.79 14.50 12.64
C ARG A 78 19.73 14.54 14.17
N GLY A 79 18.74 13.92 14.80
CA GLY A 79 18.56 13.89 16.27
C GLY A 79 19.04 12.61 16.95
N THR A 80 18.81 12.55 18.27
CA THR A 80 19.08 11.38 19.15
C THR A 80 18.11 10.22 18.93
N ASN A 81 17.17 10.37 18.00
CA ASN A 81 16.19 9.31 17.74
C ASN A 81 16.86 8.14 17.04
N PRO A 82 16.48 6.92 17.41
CA PRO A 82 17.10 5.73 16.86
C PRO A 82 16.65 5.50 15.41
N ILE A 83 15.43 5.88 15.01
CA ILE A 83 14.93 5.65 13.65
C ILE A 83 15.30 6.80 12.71
N ALA A 84 16.11 6.50 11.69
CA ALA A 84 16.48 7.47 10.65
C ALA A 84 15.43 7.56 9.54
N TYR A 85 14.93 6.42 9.07
CA TYR A 85 13.92 6.35 8.01
C TYR A 85 13.03 5.11 8.16
N ALA A 86 11.81 5.24 7.64
CA ALA A 86 10.84 4.16 7.52
C ALA A 86 10.86 3.62 6.10
N VAL A 87 10.52 2.34 5.94
CA VAL A 87 10.31 1.73 4.63
C VAL A 87 9.00 0.96 4.66
N ILE A 88 8.16 1.20 3.67
CA ILE A 88 6.92 0.48 3.43
C ILE A 88 7.11 -0.39 2.20
N ARG A 89 6.80 -1.66 2.32
CA ARG A 89 6.76 -2.62 1.21
C ARG A 89 5.31 -3.08 1.04
N PRO A 90 4.59 -2.61 0.01
CA PRO A 90 3.30 -3.18 -0.36
C PRO A 90 3.50 -4.58 -0.96
N ASP A 91 3.77 -5.57 -0.11
CA ASP A 91 3.74 -7.03 -0.41
C ASP A 91 2.31 -7.54 -0.61
N THR A 92 1.34 -6.64 -0.48
CA THR A 92 -0.07 -6.98 -0.46
C THR A 92 -0.60 -7.26 -1.86
N PHE A 93 0.00 -6.74 -2.94
CA PHE A 93 -0.56 -7.05 -4.27
C PHE A 93 -0.67 -8.54 -4.58
N PRO A 94 0.37 -9.38 -4.35
CA PRO A 94 0.25 -10.80 -4.63
C PRO A 94 -0.65 -11.58 -3.67
N LYS A 95 -0.74 -11.12 -2.41
CA LYS A 95 -1.53 -11.79 -1.37
C LYS A 95 -3.01 -11.40 -1.41
N PHE A 96 -3.35 -10.19 -1.87
CA PHE A 96 -4.72 -9.68 -1.95
C PHE A 96 -5.44 -10.06 -3.24
N GLY A 97 -4.70 -10.34 -4.32
CA GLY A 97 -5.30 -10.81 -5.58
C GLY A 97 -6.18 -12.06 -5.42
N SER A 98 -5.88 -12.93 -4.44
CA SER A 98 -6.74 -14.09 -4.14
C SER A 98 -8.00 -13.77 -3.31
N ALA A 99 -8.01 -12.67 -2.55
CA ALA A 99 -9.12 -12.33 -1.65
C ALA A 99 -10.20 -11.46 -2.34
N GLU A 100 -9.79 -10.53 -3.20
CA GLU A 100 -10.73 -9.65 -3.94
C GLU A 100 -11.03 -10.15 -5.37
N GLY A 101 -10.54 -11.33 -5.75
CA GLY A 101 -10.83 -11.95 -7.06
C GLY A 101 -9.99 -11.40 -8.24
N TYR A 102 -9.03 -10.50 -8.00
CA TYR A 102 -8.09 -10.03 -9.01
C TYR A 102 -6.92 -11.00 -9.15
N ALA A 103 -6.96 -11.88 -10.16
CA ALA A 103 -5.75 -12.64 -10.48
C ALA A 103 -4.66 -11.67 -10.95
N LEU A 104 -3.51 -11.65 -10.25
CA LEU A 104 -2.34 -10.85 -10.60
C LEU A 104 -1.94 -10.97 -12.07
N SER A 105 -2.20 -12.14 -12.69
CA SER A 105 -1.95 -12.40 -14.10
C SER A 105 -2.70 -11.47 -15.05
N TYR A 106 -3.76 -10.79 -14.59
CA TYR A 106 -4.52 -9.81 -15.38
C TYR A 106 -3.97 -8.39 -15.25
N LEU A 107 -3.09 -8.13 -14.28
CA LEU A 107 -2.49 -6.82 -14.06
C LEU A 107 -1.25 -6.69 -14.97
N THR A 108 -1.42 -5.95 -16.06
CA THR A 108 -0.30 -5.71 -16.99
C THR A 108 0.54 -4.49 -16.62
N ALA A 109 -0.13 -3.49 -16.05
CA ALA A 109 0.52 -2.40 -15.35
C ALA A 109 -0.39 -1.91 -14.21
N ILE A 110 0.23 -1.48 -13.11
CA ILE A 110 -0.47 -0.85 -11.99
C ILE A 110 0.15 0.52 -11.79
N ARG A 111 -0.67 1.54 -11.57
CA ARG A 111 -0.24 2.88 -11.21
C ARG A 111 -0.53 3.13 -9.75
N LEU A 112 0.48 3.53 -8.96
CA LEU A 112 0.26 4.17 -7.67
C LEU A 112 -0.17 5.61 -7.92
N ASP A 113 -1.45 5.90 -7.72
CA ASP A 113 -2.00 7.25 -7.92
C ASP A 113 -1.67 8.14 -6.71
N SER A 114 -1.96 7.64 -5.51
CA SER A 114 -1.66 8.35 -4.26
C SER A 114 -1.37 7.45 -3.09
N ILE A 115 -0.70 8.00 -2.07
CA ILE A 115 -0.45 7.36 -0.78
C ILE A 115 -0.84 8.32 0.34
N ASP A 116 -1.58 7.80 1.31
CA ASP A 116 -1.89 8.44 2.58
C ASP A 116 -0.98 7.88 3.66
N LEU A 117 -0.32 8.77 4.39
CA LEU A 117 0.50 8.44 5.56
C LEU A 117 -0.13 9.04 6.79
N LEU A 118 -0.40 8.21 7.80
CA LEU A 118 -0.84 8.69 9.10
C LEU A 118 0.37 9.10 9.94
N LEU A 119 0.44 10.38 10.31
CA LEU A 119 1.61 10.96 10.95
C LEU A 119 1.27 12.01 12.01
N ALA A 120 2.25 12.32 12.86
CA ALA A 120 2.27 13.46 13.77
C ALA A 120 3.54 14.28 13.52
N HIS A 121 3.49 15.60 13.64
CA HIS A 121 4.61 16.50 13.36
C HIS A 121 4.63 17.67 14.33
N LYS A 122 5.73 17.83 15.05
CA LYS A 122 5.97 18.92 15.98
C LYS A 122 7.09 19.78 15.43
N LYS A 123 6.74 21.04 15.17
CA LYS A 123 7.67 22.07 14.72
C LYS A 123 7.95 23.06 15.85
N LEU A 124 9.21 23.13 16.27
CA LEU A 124 9.73 24.06 17.27
C LEU A 124 10.74 25.05 16.69
N SER A 125 11.39 24.70 15.58
CA SER A 125 12.36 25.54 14.91
C SER A 125 11.72 26.52 13.93
N SER A 126 12.46 27.56 13.55
CA SER A 126 12.11 28.50 12.48
C SER A 126 12.57 28.03 11.09
N GLY A 127 13.26 26.89 10.99
CA GLY A 127 13.77 26.35 9.72
C GLY A 127 12.68 25.65 8.92
N ASN A 128 13.00 25.19 7.71
CA ASN A 128 12.09 24.31 6.97
C ASN A 128 12.31 22.86 7.36
N ASP A 129 11.23 22.10 7.39
CA ASP A 129 11.26 20.64 7.51
C ASP A 129 11.03 20.03 6.14
N THR A 130 11.76 18.95 5.84
CA THR A 130 11.69 18.26 4.57
C THR A 130 11.32 16.80 4.80
N ILE A 131 10.19 16.37 4.26
CA ILE A 131 9.79 14.97 4.16
C ILE A 131 10.12 14.52 2.75
N ILE A 132 10.93 13.47 2.63
CA ILE A 132 11.30 12.88 1.34
C ILE A 132 10.71 11.48 1.27
N ILE A 133 10.06 11.17 0.16
CA ILE A 133 9.53 9.86 -0.13
C ILE A 133 10.22 9.34 -1.37
N GLU A 134 10.99 8.28 -1.19
CA GLU A 134 11.80 7.67 -2.24
C GLU A 134 11.20 6.32 -2.61
N PHE A 135 11.15 6.03 -3.90
CA PHE A 135 10.73 4.75 -4.44
C PHE A 135 11.94 4.01 -4.98
N SER A 136 12.10 2.77 -4.55
CA SER A 136 13.25 1.93 -4.88
C SER A 136 12.79 0.51 -5.21
N ASN A 137 13.57 -0.16 -6.04
CA ASN A 137 13.39 -1.60 -6.26
C ASN A 137 13.77 -2.36 -5.00
N THR A 138 13.29 -3.59 -4.87
CA THR A 138 13.76 -4.51 -3.82
C THR A 138 14.73 -5.55 -4.36
N ASP A 139 15.52 -6.15 -3.48
CA ASP A 139 16.27 -7.37 -3.78
C ASP A 139 15.37 -8.63 -3.75
N ALA A 140 15.99 -9.80 -3.92
CA ALA A 140 15.29 -11.09 -3.89
C ALA A 140 14.76 -11.48 -2.49
N SER A 141 15.29 -10.84 -1.45
CA SER A 141 14.82 -10.94 -0.06
C SER A 141 13.82 -9.84 0.29
N TRP A 142 13.38 -9.06 -0.70
CA TRP A 142 12.40 -8.00 -0.57
C TRP A 142 12.85 -6.82 0.31
N HIS A 143 14.17 -6.64 0.47
CA HIS A 143 14.75 -5.46 1.10
C HIS A 143 14.91 -4.33 0.08
N PRO A 144 14.70 -3.06 0.49
CA PRO A 144 14.91 -1.91 -0.37
C PRO A 144 16.36 -1.82 -0.85
N LEU A 145 16.55 -1.66 -2.16
CA LEU A 145 17.85 -1.35 -2.74
C LEU A 145 18.21 0.13 -2.53
N SER A 146 19.49 0.46 -2.73
CA SER A 146 19.97 1.85 -2.68
C SER A 146 19.52 2.68 -3.89
N THR A 147 19.22 2.04 -5.02
CA THR A 147 18.78 2.70 -6.25
C THR A 147 17.36 3.21 -6.12
N VAL A 148 17.24 4.54 -6.02
CA VAL A 148 15.97 5.26 -6.06
C VAL A 148 15.64 5.58 -7.52
N PHE A 149 14.44 5.22 -7.97
CA PHE A 149 13.99 5.50 -9.34
C PHE A 149 12.97 6.64 -9.42
N GLU A 150 12.30 6.99 -8.33
CA GLU A 150 11.41 8.14 -8.22
C GLU A 150 11.50 8.70 -6.79
N ALA A 151 11.34 10.01 -6.63
CA ALA A 151 11.22 10.61 -5.30
C ALA A 151 10.31 11.84 -5.32
N ASP A 152 9.52 12.00 -4.25
CA ASP A 152 8.73 13.20 -3.99
C ASP A 152 9.26 13.89 -2.72
N THR A 153 9.20 15.21 -2.68
CA THR A 153 9.74 16.03 -1.60
C THR A 153 8.73 17.07 -1.15
N LEU A 154 8.29 16.96 0.10
CA LEU A 154 7.47 17.97 0.75
C LEU A 154 8.34 18.82 1.66
N ILE A 155 8.41 20.12 1.35
CA ILE A 155 9.05 21.12 2.21
C ILE A 155 7.95 21.90 2.92
N THR A 156 8.00 21.94 4.25
CA THR A 156 7.07 22.73 5.05
C THR A 156 7.80 23.66 5.99
N SER A 157 7.39 24.93 5.99
CA SER A 157 7.77 25.92 7.01
C SER A 157 6.76 25.98 8.14
N THR A 158 5.61 25.32 7.99
CA THR A 158 4.50 25.30 8.94
C THR A 158 4.33 23.92 9.56
N ARG A 159 3.80 23.90 10.78
CA ARG A 159 3.29 22.69 11.43
C ARG A 159 2.05 22.16 10.69
N PHE A 160 1.83 20.85 10.73
CA PHE A 160 0.60 20.23 10.19
C PHE A 160 -0.62 20.34 11.13
N PHE A 161 -0.45 20.82 12.38
CA PHE A 161 -1.50 20.92 13.40
C PHE A 161 -1.52 22.29 14.07
N THR A 162 -2.56 22.56 14.86
CA THR A 162 -2.70 23.81 15.62
C THR A 162 -2.00 23.78 16.98
N SER A 163 -1.61 22.62 17.49
CA SER A 163 -0.90 22.45 18.77
C SER A 163 0.53 21.94 18.57
N ASN A 164 1.37 22.12 19.61
CA ASN A 164 2.72 21.54 19.67
C ASN A 164 2.74 20.21 20.45
N THR A 165 1.56 19.63 20.66
CA THR A 165 1.37 18.34 21.32
C THR A 165 1.32 17.24 20.27
N LEU A 166 1.97 16.12 20.55
CA LEU A 166 2.02 14.95 19.66
C LEU A 166 0.76 14.08 19.77
N ASP A 167 -0.40 14.72 19.98
CA ASP A 167 -1.66 14.07 20.35
C ASP A 167 -2.71 14.06 19.23
N THR A 168 -2.38 14.70 18.11
CA THR A 168 -3.26 14.81 16.94
C THR A 168 -2.59 14.12 15.75
N ALA A 169 -3.29 13.17 15.14
CA ALA A 169 -2.87 12.51 13.92
C ALA A 169 -3.28 13.34 12.69
N TYR A 170 -2.47 13.31 11.64
CA TYR A 170 -2.74 13.94 10.35
C TYR A 170 -2.49 12.92 9.24
N THR A 171 -3.35 12.95 8.23
CA THR A 171 -3.17 12.14 7.02
C THR A 171 -2.49 13.00 5.96
N LEU A 172 -1.23 12.71 5.69
CA LEU A 172 -0.50 13.32 4.59
C LEU A 172 -0.73 12.51 3.32
N ARG A 173 -1.41 13.11 2.33
CA ARG A 173 -1.61 12.52 1.00
C ARG A 173 -0.55 13.00 0.02
N LEU A 174 0.07 12.07 -0.70
CA LEU A 174 1.06 12.34 -1.74
C LEU A 174 0.65 11.68 -3.06
N TYR A 175 1.12 12.21 -4.19
CA TYR A 175 0.68 11.83 -5.53
C TYR A 175 1.86 11.47 -6.45
N PRO A 176 2.60 10.39 -6.14
CA PRO A 176 3.81 10.02 -6.87
C PRO A 176 3.53 9.62 -8.33
N ALA A 177 2.29 9.23 -8.68
CA ALA A 177 1.87 8.92 -10.05
C ALA A 177 2.74 7.87 -10.79
N ILE A 178 3.32 6.91 -10.06
CA ILE A 178 4.29 5.94 -10.58
C ILE A 178 3.59 4.78 -11.27
N TRP A 179 4.14 4.36 -12.42
CA TRP A 179 3.72 3.14 -13.12
C TRP A 179 4.65 1.96 -12.82
N TYR A 180 4.05 0.82 -12.51
CA TYR A 180 4.71 -0.46 -12.37
C TYR A 180 4.41 -1.32 -13.59
N THR A 181 5.43 -1.66 -14.37
CA THR A 181 5.34 -2.61 -15.48
C THR A 181 6.01 -3.91 -15.07
N GLY A 182 5.24 -5.00 -15.03
CA GLY A 182 5.67 -6.24 -14.39
C GLY A 182 5.52 -6.16 -12.85
N ILE A 183 5.28 -7.32 -12.23
CA ILE A 183 5.07 -7.44 -10.78
C ILE A 183 6.43 -7.36 -10.08
N VAL A 184 7.15 -6.25 -10.26
CA VAL A 184 8.40 -5.98 -9.55
C VAL A 184 8.05 -5.34 -8.21
N PRO A 185 8.57 -5.85 -7.09
CA PRO A 185 8.24 -5.29 -5.79
C PRO A 185 8.92 -3.94 -5.61
N VAL A 186 8.22 -3.04 -4.94
CA VAL A 186 8.69 -1.68 -4.69
C VAL A 186 8.74 -1.42 -3.21
N ALA A 187 9.75 -0.66 -2.80
CA ALA A 187 9.88 -0.15 -1.45
C ALA A 187 9.75 1.37 -1.46
N ILE A 188 8.92 1.87 -0.55
CA ILE A 188 8.66 3.29 -0.32
C ILE A 188 9.41 3.69 0.93
N ARG A 189 10.49 4.44 0.78
CA ARG A 189 11.30 4.94 1.91
C ARG A 189 10.83 6.35 2.28
N ILE A 190 10.57 6.58 3.56
CA ILE A 190 10.15 7.88 4.11
C ILE A 190 11.26 8.41 5.00
N ARG A 191 11.79 9.58 4.65
CA ARG A 191 12.86 10.28 5.38
C ARG A 191 12.37 11.63 5.90
N PHE A 192 12.93 12.03 7.03
CA PHE A 192 12.66 13.32 7.64
C PHE A 192 13.96 14.08 7.92
N LEU A 193 14.16 15.17 7.17
CA LEU A 193 15.27 16.08 7.33
C LEU A 193 14.76 17.38 7.97
N ALA A 194 15.13 17.60 9.22
CA ALA A 194 14.74 18.79 9.96
C ALA A 194 15.81 19.18 10.99
N PRO A 195 15.73 20.40 11.55
CA PRO A 195 16.50 20.77 12.73
C PRO A 195 16.21 19.81 13.91
N GLN A 196 17.17 19.66 14.83
CA GLN A 196 17.08 18.67 15.93
C GLN A 196 15.88 18.85 16.87
N GLN A 197 15.28 20.05 16.90
CA GLN A 197 14.14 20.39 17.74
C GLN A 197 12.80 19.95 17.10
N ASP A 198 12.80 19.67 15.80
CA ASP A 198 11.62 19.31 15.03
C ASP A 198 11.50 17.79 14.96
N THR A 199 10.27 17.30 15.05
CA THR A 199 9.98 15.88 15.19
C THR A 199 8.86 15.49 14.25
N LEU A 200 9.09 14.44 13.46
CA LEU A 200 8.05 13.69 12.76
C LEU A 200 7.84 12.37 13.48
N LEU A 201 6.60 11.93 13.64
CA LEU A 201 6.27 10.57 14.00
C LEU A 201 5.38 9.96 12.92
N LEU A 202 5.67 8.73 12.53
CA LEU A 202 4.78 7.94 11.70
C LEU A 202 3.98 6.99 12.57
N ALA A 203 2.70 6.83 12.24
CA ALA A 203 1.89 5.81 12.88
C ALA A 203 2.23 4.44 12.28
N ALA A 204 2.29 3.45 13.14
CA ALA A 204 2.37 2.04 12.76
C ALA A 204 1.45 1.23 13.66
N GLY A 205 1.16 0.01 13.26
CA GLY A 205 0.40 -0.90 14.09
C GLY A 205 1.04 -2.26 14.25
N PHE A 206 0.55 -2.97 15.27
CA PHE A 206 0.86 -4.36 15.51
C PHE A 206 -0.31 -5.05 16.20
N SER A 207 -0.49 -6.32 15.86
CA SER A 207 -1.31 -7.27 16.61
C SER A 207 -0.58 -7.73 17.86
N PHE A 208 -1.29 -7.91 18.97
CA PHE A 208 -0.74 -8.47 20.21
C PHE A 208 -1.61 -9.64 20.68
N ASN A 209 -0.99 -10.64 21.32
CA ASN A 209 -1.64 -11.89 21.72
C ASN A 209 -1.63 -12.13 23.23
N GLY A 210 -1.45 -11.08 24.01
CA GLY A 210 -1.46 -11.13 25.46
C GLY A 210 -0.66 -10.01 26.09
N SER A 211 -0.53 -10.06 27.41
CA SER A 211 0.34 -9.18 28.17
C SER A 211 1.62 -9.88 28.57
N CYS A 212 2.63 -9.05 28.77
CA CYS A 212 4.00 -9.35 29.11
C CYS A 212 4.30 -8.50 30.35
N GLY A 213 3.71 -8.90 31.49
CA GLY A 213 3.56 -8.02 32.65
C GLY A 213 2.69 -6.79 32.33
N ILE A 214 3.28 -5.60 32.43
CA ILE A 214 2.62 -4.32 32.07
C ILE A 214 2.73 -3.99 30.57
N ASN A 215 3.58 -4.73 29.84
CA ASN A 215 3.81 -4.50 28.43
C ASN A 215 2.91 -5.41 27.59
N GLU A 216 2.74 -5.08 26.32
CA GLU A 216 1.99 -5.90 25.38
C GLU A 216 2.95 -6.89 24.70
N LYS A 217 2.50 -8.13 24.48
CA LYS A 217 3.25 -9.15 23.71
C LYS A 217 2.81 -9.10 22.25
N PRO A 218 3.56 -8.42 21.37
CA PRO A 218 3.18 -8.32 19.98
C PRO A 218 3.36 -9.68 19.27
N ASN A 219 2.47 -9.98 18.31
CA ASN A 219 2.47 -11.22 17.55
C ASN A 219 3.25 -11.06 16.24
N LEU A 220 3.49 -12.15 15.51
CA LEU A 220 3.94 -12.08 14.12
C LEU A 220 2.74 -12.17 13.18
N THR A 221 2.67 -11.24 12.23
CA THR A 221 1.64 -11.17 11.20
C THR A 221 1.99 -12.05 9.99
N PRO A 222 1.01 -12.67 9.29
CA PRO A 222 1.23 -13.33 7.99
C PRO A 222 1.72 -12.38 6.87
N PHE A 223 1.60 -11.08 7.09
CA PHE A 223 2.08 -10.05 6.19
C PHE A 223 3.55 -9.67 6.46
N TYR A 224 4.24 -10.35 7.36
CA TYR A 224 5.62 -10.04 7.69
C TYR A 224 6.61 -10.42 6.56
N PRO A 225 7.66 -9.61 6.29
CA PRO A 225 7.88 -8.22 6.74
C PRO A 225 7.36 -7.17 5.75
N ASN A 226 6.26 -6.47 6.05
CA ASN A 226 5.75 -5.40 5.17
C ASN A 226 6.30 -4.01 5.45
N SER A 227 6.93 -3.85 6.60
CA SER A 227 7.46 -2.57 7.02
C SER A 227 8.82 -2.75 7.65
N TYR A 228 9.70 -1.82 7.36
CA TYR A 228 11.02 -1.75 7.94
C TYR A 228 11.27 -0.35 8.51
N ALA A 229 12.25 -0.27 9.39
CA ALA A 229 12.75 0.95 9.97
C ALA A 229 14.27 0.83 10.11
N TYR A 230 14.99 1.85 9.67
CA TYR A 230 16.44 1.89 9.85
C TYR A 230 16.77 2.47 11.20
N TYR A 231 17.43 1.67 12.03
CA TYR A 231 17.85 2.06 13.36
C TYR A 231 19.33 2.41 13.36
N LYS A 232 19.66 3.66 13.72
CA LYS A 232 21.04 4.15 13.78
C LYS A 232 21.88 3.41 14.81
N ASP A 233 21.27 3.06 15.95
CA ASP A 233 21.98 2.39 17.05
C ASP A 233 22.43 0.98 16.66
N PHE A 234 21.64 0.29 15.82
CA PHE A 234 21.98 -1.01 15.25
C PHE A 234 22.74 -0.89 13.92
N ASN A 235 22.72 0.30 13.31
CA ASN A 235 23.21 0.56 11.96
C ASN A 235 22.64 -0.45 10.95
N ASP A 236 21.35 -0.76 11.06
CA ASP A 236 20.69 -1.80 10.28
C ASP A 236 19.22 -1.48 9.99
N LEU A 237 18.69 -2.10 8.94
CA LEU A 237 17.29 -2.04 8.55
C LEU A 237 16.54 -3.21 9.20
N LEU A 238 15.73 -2.90 10.21
CA LEU A 238 14.96 -3.90 10.95
C LEU A 238 13.51 -3.94 10.45
N PRO A 239 12.87 -5.12 10.41
CA PRO A 239 13.37 -6.40 10.91
C PRO A 239 14.33 -7.11 9.94
N THR A 240 15.21 -7.95 10.50
CA THR A 240 16.06 -8.92 9.78
C THR A 240 15.61 -10.35 10.10
N THR A 241 16.28 -11.35 9.53
CA THR A 241 16.04 -12.76 9.89
C THR A 241 16.43 -13.10 11.33
N ALA A 242 17.30 -12.29 11.95
CA ALA A 242 17.81 -12.51 13.30
C ALA A 242 17.22 -11.56 14.34
N GLY A 243 16.60 -10.45 13.92
CA GLY A 243 16.26 -9.32 14.78
C GLY A 243 15.04 -8.54 14.32
N GLY A 244 14.36 -7.90 15.26
CA GLY A 244 13.05 -7.27 15.12
C GLY A 244 13.19 -5.84 15.61
N ASN A 245 12.21 -5.00 15.30
CA ASN A 245 12.33 -3.58 15.62
C ASN A 245 11.61 -3.16 16.92
N ILE A 246 10.78 -4.01 17.55
CA ILE A 246 10.25 -3.82 18.90
C ILE A 246 10.61 -5.06 19.71
N TYR A 247 11.19 -4.84 20.88
CA TYR A 247 11.54 -5.88 21.84
C TYR A 247 10.81 -5.62 23.15
N THR A 248 10.06 -6.63 23.60
CA THR A 248 9.40 -6.65 24.91
C THR A 248 9.88 -7.88 25.68
N GLU A 249 10.68 -7.64 26.70
CA GLU A 249 11.14 -8.68 27.65
C GLU A 249 9.98 -9.23 28.48
N CYS A 250 9.73 -10.54 28.42
CA CYS A 250 8.52 -11.15 29.00
C CYS A 250 8.72 -12.19 30.08
N ASP A 251 9.87 -12.84 30.15
CA ASP A 251 10.11 -13.84 31.18
C ASP A 251 11.05 -13.35 32.30
N GLY A 252 11.57 -12.12 32.16
CA GLY A 252 12.46 -11.49 33.13
C GLY A 252 13.89 -12.03 33.02
N VAL A 253 14.22 -12.75 31.94
CA VAL A 253 15.56 -13.24 31.66
C VAL A 253 16.23 -12.24 30.73
N ALA A 254 17.34 -11.65 31.18
CA ALA A 254 18.08 -10.72 30.33
C ALA A 254 18.54 -11.41 29.02
N GLY A 255 18.06 -10.90 27.89
CA GLY A 255 18.46 -11.34 26.55
C GLY A 255 17.26 -11.84 25.74
N GLN A 256 17.40 -11.82 24.40
CA GLN A 256 16.30 -12.10 23.50
C GLN A 256 15.91 -13.60 23.48
N ASP A 257 14.76 -13.94 24.05
CA ASP A 257 14.11 -15.25 23.92
C ASP A 257 12.96 -15.19 22.91
N SER A 258 13.18 -15.73 21.71
CA SER A 258 12.15 -15.78 20.64
C SER A 258 10.84 -16.52 20.98
N THR A 259 10.83 -17.31 22.06
CA THR A 259 9.67 -18.09 22.52
C THR A 259 8.93 -17.41 23.67
N ALA A 260 9.68 -16.78 24.58
CA ALA A 260 9.13 -16.13 25.76
C ALA A 260 8.84 -14.65 25.53
N ASP A 261 9.76 -13.93 24.89
CA ASP A 261 9.67 -12.49 24.67
C ASP A 261 8.68 -12.10 23.59
N GLY A 262 8.18 -10.88 23.75
CA GLY A 262 7.48 -10.16 22.71
C GLY A 262 8.49 -9.63 21.72
N PHE A 263 8.75 -10.40 20.67
CA PHE A 263 9.49 -9.90 19.53
C PHE A 263 8.50 -9.51 18.46
N SER A 264 8.45 -8.22 18.09
CA SER A 264 7.67 -7.90 16.91
C SER A 264 8.23 -6.77 16.06
N PRO A 265 8.19 -6.96 14.73
CA PRO A 265 8.30 -5.85 13.80
C PRO A 265 7.15 -4.85 13.99
N ILE A 266 7.38 -3.57 13.69
CA ILE A 266 6.44 -2.67 13.03
C ILE A 266 5.83 -3.50 11.91
N GLN A 267 4.62 -3.98 12.15
CA GLN A 267 3.97 -4.94 11.25
C GLN A 267 3.61 -4.21 9.96
N ASN A 268 2.92 -3.08 10.13
CA ASN A 268 2.69 -2.10 9.09
C ASN A 268 2.81 -0.68 9.62
N TRP A 269 3.50 0.16 8.86
CA TRP A 269 3.23 1.59 8.88
C TRP A 269 1.77 1.82 8.46
N CYS A 270 1.07 2.69 9.18
CA CYS A 270 -0.30 3.08 8.88
C CYS A 270 -0.31 3.93 7.60
N ALA A 271 -0.47 3.23 6.48
CA ALA A 271 -0.46 3.80 5.15
C ALA A 271 -1.56 3.19 4.28
N THR A 272 -2.24 4.07 3.55
CA THR A 272 -3.28 3.69 2.60
C THR A 272 -2.84 4.07 1.20
N MET A 273 -2.77 3.11 0.29
CA MET A 273 -2.32 3.31 -1.08
C MET A 273 -3.47 3.15 -2.05
N TYR A 274 -3.52 4.06 -3.03
CA TYR A 274 -4.56 4.10 -4.05
C TYR A 274 -3.94 3.72 -5.39
N PHE A 275 -4.41 2.62 -5.96
CA PHE A 275 -3.91 2.09 -7.21
C PHE A 275 -4.94 2.20 -8.31
N ARG A 276 -4.44 2.36 -9.54
CA ARG A 276 -5.20 2.20 -10.78
C ARG A 276 -4.56 1.09 -11.59
N ALA A 277 -5.31 0.05 -11.93
CA ALA A 277 -4.82 -0.96 -12.86
C ALA A 277 -5.12 -0.54 -14.32
N ASN A 278 -4.15 -0.81 -15.21
CA ASN A 278 -4.44 -0.97 -16.63
C ASN A 278 -4.70 -2.45 -16.88
N THR A 279 -5.95 -2.79 -17.15
CA THR A 279 -6.32 -4.10 -17.67
C THR A 279 -6.19 -4.06 -19.20
N LEU A 280 -5.36 -4.95 -19.76
CA LEU A 280 -5.04 -4.98 -21.20
C LEU A 280 -6.11 -5.73 -22.04
N GLY A 281 -7.24 -6.06 -21.44
CA GLY A 281 -8.29 -6.82 -22.09
C GLY A 281 -9.58 -6.69 -21.31
N LEU A 282 -10.69 -6.92 -22.01
CA LEU A 282 -12.03 -7.09 -21.48
C LEU A 282 -11.94 -7.68 -20.06
N ASP A 283 -12.28 -6.86 -19.07
CA ASP A 283 -12.22 -7.26 -17.67
C ASP A 283 -12.96 -8.62 -17.54
N PRO A 284 -12.32 -9.68 -17.00
CA PRO A 284 -12.96 -10.99 -16.88
C PRO A 284 -14.19 -10.95 -15.95
N GLY A 285 -14.34 -9.88 -15.15
CA GLY A 285 -15.52 -9.48 -14.39
C GLY A 285 -16.34 -8.35 -15.02
N ALA A 286 -15.91 -7.75 -16.15
CA ALA A 286 -16.71 -6.87 -16.99
C ALA A 286 -17.71 -7.77 -17.69
N ALA A 287 -18.77 -8.05 -16.94
CA ALA A 287 -20.03 -8.66 -17.29
C ALA A 287 -20.04 -9.20 -18.71
N ALA A 288 -19.99 -10.54 -18.84
CA ALA A 288 -20.35 -11.29 -20.04
C ALA A 288 -21.16 -10.40 -20.99
N GLN A 289 -20.51 -9.92 -22.06
CA GLN A 289 -20.93 -8.79 -22.89
C GLN A 289 -22.46 -8.62 -22.86
N LYS A 290 -22.96 -7.70 -22.02
CA LYS A 290 -24.40 -7.65 -21.68
C LYS A 290 -25.25 -7.38 -22.91
N PHE A 291 -24.62 -6.81 -23.94
CA PHE A 291 -25.11 -6.83 -25.29
C PHE A 291 -24.17 -7.68 -26.16
N THR A 292 -24.74 -8.62 -26.90
CA THR A 292 -24.08 -9.29 -28.01
C THR A 292 -24.69 -8.79 -29.31
N VAL A 293 -23.88 -8.30 -30.24
CA VAL A 293 -24.36 -7.82 -31.55
C VAL A 293 -23.86 -8.74 -32.63
N TYR A 294 -24.77 -9.36 -33.38
CA TYR A 294 -24.45 -10.33 -34.41
C TYR A 294 -25.41 -10.25 -35.61
N PRO A 295 -24.97 -10.56 -36.84
CA PRO A 295 -23.56 -10.81 -37.18
C PRO A 295 -22.73 -9.52 -37.09
N ASN A 296 -21.45 -9.66 -36.76
CA ASN A 296 -20.48 -8.57 -36.81
C ASN A 296 -19.09 -9.17 -37.10
N PRO A 297 -18.53 -9.01 -38.31
CA PRO A 297 -18.96 -8.12 -39.40
C PRO A 297 -20.33 -8.45 -40.03
N THR A 298 -20.93 -7.49 -40.75
CA THR A 298 -22.22 -7.66 -41.45
C THR A 298 -22.26 -6.97 -42.82
N ALA A 299 -23.17 -7.39 -43.70
CA ALA A 299 -23.45 -6.71 -44.98
C ALA A 299 -24.69 -5.81 -44.91
N GLU A 300 -25.69 -6.15 -44.10
CA GLU A 300 -27.03 -5.54 -44.21
C GLU A 300 -27.63 -5.15 -42.87
N SER A 301 -27.56 -6.01 -41.87
CA SER A 301 -28.22 -5.76 -40.58
C SER A 301 -27.48 -6.41 -39.43
N VAL A 302 -27.73 -5.91 -38.21
CA VAL A 302 -27.28 -6.53 -36.97
C VAL A 302 -28.44 -6.71 -36.02
N ARG A 303 -28.39 -7.75 -35.20
CA ARG A 303 -29.32 -7.99 -34.09
C ARG A 303 -28.60 -7.85 -32.75
N ILE A 304 -29.21 -7.09 -31.86
CA ILE A 304 -28.79 -6.93 -30.46
C ILE A 304 -29.44 -8.05 -29.63
N LYS A 305 -28.62 -8.84 -28.92
CA LYS A 305 -29.04 -9.77 -27.87
C LYS A 305 -28.63 -9.20 -26.52
N SER A 306 -29.54 -9.17 -25.56
CA SER A 306 -29.25 -8.77 -24.18
C SER A 306 -30.11 -9.57 -23.21
N ALA A 307 -29.64 -9.72 -21.98
CA ALA A 307 -30.44 -10.24 -20.87
C ALA A 307 -31.44 -9.21 -20.32
N GLU A 308 -31.20 -7.92 -20.58
CA GLU A 308 -32.05 -6.81 -20.13
C GLU A 308 -32.82 -6.18 -21.30
N ALA A 309 -33.94 -5.53 -20.99
CA ALA A 309 -34.67 -4.75 -21.98
C ALA A 309 -33.83 -3.57 -22.47
N LEU A 310 -33.71 -3.43 -23.79
CA LEU A 310 -33.03 -2.32 -24.43
C LEU A 310 -33.87 -1.04 -24.30
N GLU A 311 -33.31 0.02 -23.70
CA GLU A 311 -33.96 1.33 -23.61
C GLU A 311 -33.82 2.11 -24.92
N TYR A 312 -32.60 2.15 -25.45
CA TYR A 312 -32.28 2.75 -26.75
C TYR A 312 -30.90 2.31 -27.27
N TRP A 313 -30.65 2.61 -28.54
CA TRP A 313 -29.35 2.52 -29.16
C TRP A 313 -29.08 3.73 -30.07
N HIS A 314 -27.80 4.06 -30.23
CA HIS A 314 -27.30 5.08 -31.17
C HIS A 314 -26.23 4.48 -32.08
N LEU A 315 -26.38 4.67 -33.39
CA LEU A 315 -25.38 4.34 -34.39
C LEU A 315 -24.58 5.60 -34.73
N LEU A 316 -23.26 5.55 -34.52
CA LEU A 316 -22.32 6.62 -34.78
C LEU A 316 -21.39 6.28 -35.94
N SER A 317 -20.94 7.29 -36.68
CA SER A 317 -19.85 7.15 -37.66
C SER A 317 -18.48 7.01 -36.97
N SER A 318 -17.42 6.74 -37.74
CA SER A 318 -16.03 6.70 -37.26
C SER A 318 -15.56 8.00 -36.61
N GLU A 319 -16.16 9.14 -36.99
CA GLU A 319 -15.87 10.48 -36.44
C GLU A 319 -16.75 10.82 -35.23
N GLY A 320 -17.59 9.88 -34.75
CA GLY A 320 -18.49 10.09 -33.62
C GLY A 320 -19.79 10.82 -33.95
N ARG A 321 -20.10 11.06 -35.24
CA ARG A 321 -21.36 11.70 -35.64
C ARG A 321 -22.54 10.73 -35.51
N LEU A 322 -23.61 11.15 -34.84
CA LEU A 322 -24.85 10.38 -34.77
C LEU A 322 -25.51 10.23 -36.15
N LEU A 323 -25.69 8.99 -36.59
CA LEU A 323 -26.30 8.65 -37.88
C LEU A 323 -27.76 8.19 -37.73
N ARG A 324 -28.05 7.41 -36.69
CA ARG A 324 -29.37 6.84 -36.44
C ARG A 324 -29.54 6.47 -34.96
N SER A 325 -30.77 6.44 -34.48
CA SER A 325 -31.14 5.97 -33.13
C SER A 325 -32.38 5.09 -33.19
N GLY A 326 -32.56 4.20 -32.23
CA GLY A 326 -33.75 3.36 -32.14
C GLY A 326 -33.90 2.64 -30.80
N LYS A 327 -34.92 1.81 -30.69
CA LYS A 327 -35.20 0.97 -29.51
C LYS A 327 -35.37 -0.51 -29.84
N GLN A 328 -35.55 -0.83 -31.12
CA GLN A 328 -35.67 -2.19 -31.62
C GLN A 328 -34.33 -2.93 -31.60
N ALA A 329 -34.36 -4.25 -31.41
CA ALA A 329 -33.16 -5.08 -31.39
C ALA A 329 -32.54 -5.30 -32.78
N ASP A 330 -33.36 -5.24 -33.85
CA ASP A 330 -32.92 -5.39 -35.23
C ASP A 330 -32.60 -4.03 -35.85
N ILE A 331 -31.38 -3.87 -36.36
CA ILE A 331 -30.90 -2.63 -36.96
C ILE A 331 -30.55 -2.88 -38.41
N ASP A 332 -31.32 -2.27 -39.31
CA ASP A 332 -31.00 -2.21 -40.73
C ASP A 332 -29.89 -1.18 -41.00
N LEU A 333 -28.84 -1.65 -41.67
CA LEU A 333 -27.66 -0.89 -42.07
C LEU A 333 -27.51 -0.80 -43.60
N GLN A 334 -28.45 -1.30 -44.41
CA GLN A 334 -28.34 -1.30 -45.88
C GLN A 334 -28.08 0.10 -46.45
N ALA A 335 -28.70 1.13 -45.87
CA ALA A 335 -28.58 2.52 -46.30
C ALA A 335 -27.21 3.18 -46.03
N PHE A 336 -26.32 2.54 -45.27
CA PHE A 336 -24.99 3.10 -44.95
C PHE A 336 -23.90 2.48 -45.84
N PRO A 337 -22.84 3.21 -46.23
CA PRO A 337 -21.74 2.61 -47.01
C PRO A 337 -20.94 1.57 -46.18
N PRO A 338 -20.13 0.69 -46.81
CA PRO A 338 -19.17 -0.14 -46.08
C PRO A 338 -18.22 0.71 -45.23
N GLY A 339 -17.88 0.25 -44.03
CA GLY A 339 -17.07 1.02 -43.08
C GLY A 339 -17.15 0.54 -41.64
N ILE A 340 -16.54 1.33 -40.74
CA ILE A 340 -16.57 1.10 -39.29
C ILE A 340 -17.60 2.03 -38.66
N TYR A 341 -18.44 1.47 -37.79
CA TYR A 341 -19.45 2.19 -37.03
C TYR A 341 -19.32 1.85 -35.54
N PHE A 342 -19.86 2.72 -34.69
CA PHE A 342 -19.95 2.47 -33.25
C PHE A 342 -21.42 2.45 -32.82
N LEU A 343 -21.84 1.37 -32.18
CA LEU A 343 -23.20 1.20 -31.69
C LEU A 343 -23.21 1.36 -30.17
N GLN A 344 -23.71 2.51 -29.70
CA GLN A 344 -23.93 2.74 -28.27
C GLN A 344 -25.28 2.15 -27.87
N LEU A 345 -25.30 1.42 -26.76
CA LEU A 345 -26.43 0.61 -26.30
C LEU A 345 -26.72 0.96 -24.85
N LYS A 346 -28.00 1.19 -24.52
CA LYS A 346 -28.44 1.48 -23.15
C LYS A 346 -29.54 0.51 -22.73
N SER A 347 -29.38 -0.12 -21.58
CA SER A 347 -30.47 -0.69 -20.78
C SER A 347 -30.62 0.10 -19.48
N ILE A 348 -31.60 -0.27 -18.66
CA ILE A 348 -31.83 0.31 -17.35
C ILE A 348 -30.56 0.34 -16.48
N HIS A 349 -29.78 -0.75 -16.46
CA HIS A 349 -28.59 -0.81 -15.61
C HIS A 349 -27.29 -0.51 -16.36
N THR A 350 -27.26 -0.61 -17.68
CA THR A 350 -25.98 -0.70 -18.40
C THR A 350 -25.89 0.20 -19.61
N PHE A 351 -24.66 0.56 -19.96
CA PHE A 351 -24.30 1.33 -21.14
C PHE A 351 -23.07 0.68 -21.76
N ASP A 352 -23.10 0.40 -23.06
CA ASP A 352 -22.01 -0.26 -23.79
C ASP A 352 -21.81 0.38 -25.16
N THR A 353 -20.61 0.24 -25.75
CA THR A 353 -20.29 0.70 -27.11
C THR A 353 -19.61 -0.41 -27.89
N ILE A 354 -20.29 -0.90 -28.93
CA ILE A 354 -19.80 -2.02 -29.75
C ILE A 354 -19.38 -1.50 -31.13
N LYS A 355 -18.15 -1.83 -31.53
CA LYS A 355 -17.66 -1.56 -32.90
C LYS A 355 -18.33 -2.52 -33.89
N ILE A 356 -18.98 -1.98 -34.92
CA ILE A 356 -19.57 -2.74 -36.03
C ILE A 356 -18.72 -2.55 -37.29
N THR A 357 -18.43 -3.65 -37.99
CA THR A 357 -17.75 -3.62 -39.29
C THR A 357 -18.75 -3.99 -40.39
N LYS A 358 -19.03 -3.05 -41.29
CA LYS A 358 -19.86 -3.29 -42.48
C LYS A 358 -18.98 -3.49 -43.70
N TYR A 359 -19.20 -4.56 -44.46
CA TYR A 359 -18.48 -4.86 -45.70
C TYR A 359 -19.36 -4.78 -46.94
#